data_AF-A0A4P7UDL1-F1
#
_entry.id   AF-A0A4P7UDL1-F1
#
_cell.length_a   1.000
_cell.length_b   1.000
_cell.length_c   1.000
_cell.angle_alpha   90.00
_cell.angle_beta   90.00
_cell.angle_gamma   90.00
#
_symmetry.space_group_name_H-M   'P 1'
#
loop_
_entity.id
_entity.type
_entity.pdbx_description
1 polymer ?
#
loop_
_entity_poly.entity_id
_entity_poly.type
_entity_poly.pdbx_seq_one_letter_code
_entity_poly.pdbx_strand_id
1 'polypeptide(L)' 'MADDGRGIDLEAPRSGLENARLRALLLGGSLTVARREPQGTVIIWRVPVGTAEGSAADAAAAAGAAADASA' A
#
# COMPACT_ATOMS: atom_id res chain seq x y z
N MET A 1 1.77 3.63 9.40
CA MET A 1 2.69 4.79 9.37
C MET A 1 2.03 5.94 10.10
N ALA A 2 2.78 6.76 10.81
CA ALA A 2 2.30 8.00 11.40
C ALA A 2 3.34 9.11 11.22
N ASP A 3 2.88 10.36 11.09
CA ASP A 3 3.71 11.55 11.02
C ASP A 3 3.14 12.67 11.90
N ASP A 4 3.98 13.63 12.28
CA ASP A 4 3.64 14.75 13.17
C ASP A 4 3.47 16.07 12.41
N GLY A 5 3.19 16.01 11.11
CA GLY A 5 2.97 17.17 10.27
C GLY A 5 1.66 17.91 10.59
N ARG A 6 1.21 18.77 9.66
CA ARG A 6 -0.04 19.53 9.85
C ARG A 6 -1.31 18.69 9.67
N GLY A 7 -1.17 17.44 9.23
CA GLY A 7 -2.27 16.60 8.75
C GLY A 7 -2.54 16.80 7.26
N ILE A 8 -3.32 15.88 6.67
CA ILE A 8 -3.78 16.01 5.29
C ILE A 8 -5.15 16.67 5.22
N ASP A 9 -5.36 17.47 4.18
CA ASP A 9 -6.70 17.81 3.75
C ASP A 9 -7.34 16.57 3.09
N LEU A 10 -8.48 16.16 3.62
CA LEU A 10 -9.21 15.00 3.13
C LEU A 10 -10.01 15.30 1.85
N GLU A 11 -10.10 16.55 1.41
CA GLU A 11 -10.81 16.93 0.17
C GLU A 11 -9.85 17.29 -0.98
N ALA A 12 -8.56 17.47 -0.69
CA ALA A 12 -7.54 17.77 -1.70
C ALA A 12 -7.31 16.59 -2.68
N PRO A 13 -6.84 16.85 -3.92
CA PRO A 13 -6.58 15.80 -4.92
C PRO A 13 -5.67 14.69 -4.39
N ARG A 14 -6.23 13.48 -4.27
CA ARG A 14 -5.58 12.32 -3.63
C ARG A 14 -4.86 11.38 -4.60
N SER A 15 -4.43 11.81 -5.78
CA SER A 15 -3.98 10.87 -6.84
C SER A 15 -2.97 9.81 -6.35
N GLY A 16 -2.01 10.19 -5.51
CA GLY A 16 -1.08 9.24 -4.86
C GLY A 16 -1.72 8.31 -3.82
N LEU A 17 -2.55 8.83 -2.92
CA LEU A 17 -3.22 8.04 -1.87
C LEU A 17 -4.32 7.15 -2.43
N GLU A 18 -5.02 7.60 -3.48
CA GLU A 18 -6.03 6.78 -4.16
C GLU A 18 -5.37 5.64 -4.94
N ASN A 19 -4.23 5.90 -5.60
CA ASN A 19 -3.45 4.83 -6.21
C ASN A 19 -2.98 3.80 -5.16
N ALA A 20 -2.55 4.26 -3.98
CA ALA A 20 -2.19 3.38 -2.88
C ALA A 20 -3.39 2.56 -2.38
N ARG A 21 -4.58 3.20 -2.26
CA ARG A 21 -5.83 2.54 -1.87
C ARG A 21 -6.23 1.47 -2.87
N LEU A 22 -6.20 1.78 -4.16
CA LEU A 22 -6.50 0.83 -5.24
C LEU A 22 -5.56 -0.38 -5.20
N ARG A 23 -4.25 -0.16 -4.99
CA ARG A 23 -3.29 -1.26 -4.83
C ARG A 23 -3.59 -2.14 -3.61
N ALA A 24 -3.93 -1.54 -2.48
CA ALA A 24 -4.34 -2.31 -1.30
C ALA A 24 -5.59 -3.16 -1.59
N LEU A 25 -6.60 -2.60 -2.27
CA LEU A 25 -7.81 -3.33 -2.65
C LEU A 25 -7.53 -4.47 -3.62
N LEU A 26 -6.66 -4.26 -4.62
CA LEU A 26 -6.25 -5.31 -5.57
C LEU A 26 -5.57 -6.50 -4.88
N LEU A 27 -4.90 -6.26 -3.76
CA LEU A 27 -4.28 -7.29 -2.93
C LEU A 27 -5.25 -7.91 -1.92
N GLY A 28 -6.56 -7.64 -2.01
CA GLY A 28 -7.56 -8.12 -1.04
C GLY A 28 -7.48 -7.43 0.32
N GLY A 29 -6.86 -6.25 0.36
CA GLY A 29 -6.60 -5.46 1.54
C GLY A 29 -7.42 -4.17 1.62
N SER A 30 -6.92 -3.22 2.40
CA SER A 30 -7.54 -1.93 2.64
C SER A 30 -6.48 -0.86 2.97
N LEU A 31 -6.86 0.40 2.74
CA LEU A 31 -6.08 1.56 3.16
C LEU A 31 -7.01 2.59 3.79
N THR A 32 -6.67 3.04 4.99
CA THR A 32 -7.36 4.10 5.72
C THR A 32 -6.40 5.24 5.99
N VAL A 33 -6.85 6.47 5.77
CA VAL A 33 -6.11 7.68 6.12
C VAL A 33 -6.97 8.53 7.04
N ALA A 34 -6.40 8.97 8.15
CA ALA A 34 -7.08 9.85 9.09
C ALA A 34 -6.12 10.93 9.58
N ARG A 35 -6.70 12.07 9.96
CA ARG A 35 -5.98 13.07 10.76
C ARG A 35 -5.71 12.48 12.14
N ARG A 36 -4.54 12.78 12.69
CA ARG A 36 -4.16 12.38 14.04
C ARG A 36 -4.22 13.59 14.97
N GLU A 37 -4.70 13.38 16.20
CA GLU A 37 -4.73 14.42 17.24
C GLU A 37 -3.41 14.48 18.02
N PRO A 38 -2.96 15.67 18.46
CA PRO A 38 -3.47 17.00 18.10
C PRO A 38 -3.05 17.46 16.69
N GLN A 39 -2.05 16.80 16.11
CA GLN A 39 -1.55 17.09 14.77
C GLN A 39 -1.01 15.82 14.11
N GLY A 40 -0.92 15.87 12.77
CA GLY A 40 -0.32 14.82 11.96
C GLY A 40 -1.33 13.98 11.19
N THR A 41 -0.81 12.91 10.58
CA THR A 41 -1.60 11.95 9.80
C THR A 41 -1.28 10.54 10.27
N VAL A 42 -2.29 9.68 10.26
CA VAL A 42 -2.12 8.24 10.38
C VAL A 42 -2.60 7.57 9.10
N ILE A 43 -1.74 6.69 8.57
CA ILE A 43 -2.06 5.83 7.42
C ILE A 43 -1.97 4.39 7.89
N ILE A 44 -3.09 3.68 7.72
CA ILE A 44 -3.21 2.26 8.01
C ILE A 44 -3.38 1.54 6.68
N TRP A 45 -2.35 0.79 6.28
CA TRP A 45 -2.40 -0.14 5.16
C TRP A 45 -2.50 -1.56 5.71
N ARG A 46 -3.48 -2.33 5.23
CA ARG A 46 -3.61 -3.76 5.57
C ARG A 46 -3.72 -4.57 4.30
N VAL A 47 -2.90 -5.60 4.16
CA VAL A 47 -3.01 -6.61 3.09
C VAL A 47 -2.78 -7.98 3.70
N PRO A 48 -3.44 -9.03 3.18
CA PRO A 48 -3.07 -10.40 3.47
C PRO A 48 -1.60 -10.61 3.09
N VAL A 49 -0.83 -11.15 4.03
CA VAL A 49 0.47 -11.76 3.74
C VAL A 49 0.21 -13.26 3.71
N GLY A 50 0.54 -13.92 2.60
CA GLY A 50 0.36 -15.37 2.50
C GLY A 50 1.10 -16.10 3.62
N THR A 51 0.80 -17.39 3.80
CA THR A 51 1.69 -18.24 4.61
C THR A 51 3.09 -18.21 3.99
N ALA A 52 4.14 -18.45 4.80
CA ALA A 52 5.54 -18.37 4.34
C ALA A 52 5.82 -19.22 3.08
N GLU A 53 5.03 -20.26 2.83
CA GLU A 53 5.10 -21.10 1.63
C GLU A 53 4.66 -20.37 0.35
N GLY A 54 3.71 -19.44 0.42
CA GLY A 54 3.30 -18.60 -0.71
C GLY A 54 4.32 -17.51 -1.05
N SER A 55 5.01 -16.96 -0.04
CA SER A 55 6.01 -15.90 -0.24
C SER A 55 7.25 -16.36 -1.01
N ALA A 56 7.67 -17.62 -0.87
CA ALA A 56 8.80 -18.17 -1.63
C ALA A 56 8.41 -18.46 -3.09
N ALA A 57 7.18 -18.93 -3.33
CA ALA A 57 6.64 -19.19 -4.66
C ALA A 57 6.37 -17.89 -5.45
N ASP A 58 5.80 -16.88 -4.81
CA ASP A 58 5.53 -15.57 -5.44
C ASP A 58 6.81 -14.77 -5.73
N ALA A 59 7.83 -14.86 -4.86
CA ALA A 59 9.14 -14.25 -5.10
C ALA A 59 9.88 -14.88 -6.29
N ALA A 60 9.77 -16.20 -6.49
CA ALA A 60 10.34 -16.90 -7.63
C ALA A 60 9.62 -16.55 -8.95
N ALA A 61 8.28 -16.37 -8.92
CA ALA A 61 7.51 -15.97 -10.09
C ALA A 61 7.80 -14.52 -10.53
N ALA A 62 7.99 -13.59 -9.59
CA ALA A 62 8.36 -12.20 -9.89
C ALA A 62 9.74 -12.08 -10.55
N ALA A 63 10.68 -12.98 -10.24
CA ALA A 63 12.00 -13.03 -10.88
C ALA A 63 11.95 -13.58 -12.32
N GLY A 64 11.02 -14.49 -12.62
CA GLY A 64 10.83 -15.02 -13.98
C GLY A 64 10.23 -14.01 -14.97
N ALA A 65 9.29 -13.18 -14.53
CA ALA A 65 8.64 -12.18 -15.38
C ALA A 65 9.59 -11.05 -15.85
N ALA A 66 10.64 -10.75 -15.08
CA ALA A 66 11.65 -9.76 -15.47
C ALA A 66 12.60 -10.28 -16.57
N ALA A 67 12.75 -11.60 -16.72
CA ALA A 67 13.62 -12.21 -17.72
C ALA A 67 12.96 -12.31 -19.12
N ASP A 68 11.63 -12.44 -19.18
CA ASP A 68 10.87 -12.55 -20.45
C ASP A 68 10.71 -11.19 -21.17
N ALA A 69 10.83 -10.07 -20.45
CA ALA A 69 10.68 -8.72 -21.00
C ALA A 69 11.94 -8.19 -21.74
N SER A 70 12.94 -9.04 -22.01
CA SER A 70 14.19 -8.65 -22.68
C SER A 70 14.55 -9.54 -23.89
N ALA A 71 13.60 -10.32 -24.42
CA ALA A 71 13.79 -11.16 -25.61
C ALA A 71 13.26 -10.50 -26.89
#